data_AF-A0A2H1IRG7-F1
#
_entry.id   AF-A0A2H1IRG7-F1
#
_cell.length_a   1.000
_cell.length_b   1.000
_cell.length_c   1.000
_cell.angle_alpha   90.00
_cell.angle_beta   90.00
_cell.angle_gamma   90.00
#
_symmetry.space_group_name_H-M   'P 1'
#
loop_
_entity.id
_entity.type
_entity.pdbx_description
1 polymer ?
#
loop_
_entity_poly.entity_id
_entity_poly.type
_entity_poly.pdbx_seq_one_letter_code
_entity_poly.pdbx_strand_id
1 'polypeptide(L)'
;MSTPTPQQAEELLSQVESNQRQARSKDAWPLVTMLFVFSAAISVGLVAVGLIEDNTTQLIILGAGGAWLIPAMIVYLTKALSWSRRSTFLLFTWLPLTFAAYLVALMADSFDPGSWVPFAAASFIWVISPIMALVGLRR
;
A
#
# COMPACT_ATOMS: atom_id res chain seq x y z
N MET A 1 -2.90 -26.31 -42.05
CA MET A 1 -2.32 -25.35 -41.10
C MET A 1 -0.92 -25.01 -41.61
N SER A 2 -0.74 -23.82 -42.17
CA SER A 2 0.57 -23.36 -42.64
C SER A 2 1.41 -22.95 -41.44
N THR A 3 2.63 -23.47 -41.36
CA THR A 3 3.63 -23.01 -40.39
C THR A 3 3.86 -21.51 -40.60
N PRO A 4 3.81 -20.70 -39.52
CA PRO A 4 4.02 -19.27 -39.64
C PRO A 4 5.42 -18.98 -40.20
N THR A 5 5.51 -17.93 -41.00
CA THR A 5 6.82 -17.44 -41.46
C THR A 5 7.63 -16.92 -40.26
N PRO A 6 8.98 -16.92 -40.32
CA PRO A 6 9.81 -16.48 -39.19
C PRO A 6 9.46 -15.08 -38.67
N GLN A 7 9.09 -14.15 -39.58
CA GLN A 7 8.66 -12.80 -39.23
C GLN A 7 7.33 -12.79 -38.46
N GLN A 8 6.36 -13.61 -38.86
CA GLN A 8 5.08 -13.73 -38.15
C GLN A 8 5.25 -14.40 -36.77
N ALA A 9 6.20 -15.32 -36.63
CA ALA A 9 6.50 -15.94 -35.35
C ALA A 9 7.10 -14.93 -34.35
N GLU A 10 8.00 -14.06 -34.81
CA GLU A 10 8.60 -13.00 -33.98
C GLU A 10 7.56 -11.95 -33.57
N GLU A 11 6.66 -11.58 -34.48
CA GLU A 11 5.56 -10.66 -34.19
C GLU A 11 4.60 -11.23 -33.14
N LEU A 12 4.21 -12.51 -33.26
CA LEU A 12 3.39 -13.20 -32.27
C LEU A 12 4.08 -13.33 -30.90
N LEU A 13 5.39 -13.62 -30.87
CA LEU A 13 6.15 -13.67 -29.63
C LEU A 13 6.22 -12.30 -28.95
N SER A 14 6.46 -11.23 -29.71
CA SER A 14 6.46 -9.86 -29.20
C SER A 14 5.09 -9.43 -28.66
N GLN A 15 4.01 -9.89 -29.30
CA GLN A 15 2.64 -9.64 -28.88
C GLN A 15 2.29 -10.41 -27.59
N VAL A 16 2.74 -11.67 -27.47
CA VAL A 16 2.60 -12.45 -26.24
C VAL A 16 3.39 -11.80 -25.11
N GLU A 17 4.62 -11.36 -25.36
CA GLU A 17 5.46 -10.75 -24.33
C GLU A 17 4.90 -9.40 -23.85
N SER A 18 4.42 -8.56 -24.77
CA SER A 18 3.74 -7.30 -24.42
C SER A 18 2.44 -7.53 -23.65
N ASN A 19 1.63 -8.50 -24.06
CA ASN A 19 0.42 -8.91 -23.34
C ASN A 19 0.76 -9.46 -21.95
N GLN A 20 1.82 -10.25 -21.80
CA GLN A 20 2.28 -10.73 -20.50
C GLN A 20 2.77 -9.57 -19.61
N ARG A 21 3.52 -8.60 -20.15
CA ARG A 21 3.96 -7.41 -19.41
C ARG A 21 2.77 -6.55 -18.97
N GLN A 22 1.75 -6.41 -19.81
CA GLN A 22 0.56 -5.61 -19.51
C GLN A 22 -0.41 -6.31 -18.54
N ALA A 23 -0.59 -7.62 -18.68
CA ALA A 23 -1.33 -8.44 -17.71
C ALA A 23 -0.62 -8.39 -16.34
N ARG A 24 0.71 -8.48 -16.36
CA ARG A 24 1.51 -8.27 -15.17
C ARG A 24 1.26 -6.86 -14.59
N SER A 25 1.49 -5.76 -15.28
CA SER A 25 1.32 -4.43 -14.66
C SER A 25 -0.07 -4.20 -14.05
N LYS A 26 -1.14 -4.72 -14.68
CA LYS A 26 -2.51 -4.69 -14.13
C LYS A 26 -2.67 -5.43 -12.79
N ASP A 27 -1.97 -6.54 -12.60
CA ASP A 27 -2.02 -7.33 -11.35
C ASP A 27 -1.37 -6.63 -10.14
N ALA A 28 -0.53 -5.60 -10.33
CA ALA A 28 0.15 -4.90 -9.21
C ALA A 28 -0.69 -3.79 -8.58
N TRP A 29 -1.64 -3.23 -9.33
CA TRP A 29 -2.48 -2.12 -8.89
C TRP A 29 -3.30 -2.41 -7.62
N PRO A 30 -3.92 -3.58 -7.44
CA PRO A 30 -4.69 -3.88 -6.23
C PRO A 30 -3.85 -3.82 -4.95
N LEU A 31 -2.60 -4.30 -5.01
CA LEU A 31 -1.65 -4.24 -3.89
C LEU A 31 -1.31 -2.78 -3.56
N VAL A 32 -1.01 -1.99 -4.59
CA VAL A 32 -0.66 -0.57 -4.45
C VAL A 32 -1.81 0.21 -3.82
N THR A 33 -3.04 0.01 -4.31
CA THR A 33 -4.22 0.66 -3.75
C THR A 33 -4.44 0.28 -2.29
N MET A 34 -4.24 -0.99 -1.92
CA MET A 34 -4.36 -1.43 -0.53
C MET A 34 -3.33 -0.75 0.37
N LEU A 35 -2.05 -0.74 -0.03
CA LEU A 35 -0.98 -0.12 0.75
C LEU A 35 -1.18 1.37 0.88
N PHE A 36 -1.63 2.04 -0.17
CA PHE A 36 -1.90 3.47 -0.16
C PHE A 36 -3.04 3.83 0.78
N VAL A 37 -4.17 3.12 0.69
CA VAL A 37 -5.33 3.33 1.59
C VAL A 37 -4.95 3.05 3.05
N PHE A 38 -4.19 1.98 3.31
CA PHE A 38 -3.69 1.67 4.65
C PHE A 38 -2.78 2.76 5.19
N SER A 39 -1.82 3.22 4.39
CA SER A 39 -0.88 4.26 4.81
C SER A 39 -1.58 5.59 5.06
N ALA A 40 -2.58 5.93 4.23
CA ALA A 40 -3.41 7.11 4.40
C ALA A 40 -4.24 7.04 5.69
N ALA A 41 -4.89 5.89 5.96
CA ALA A 41 -5.68 5.68 7.16
C ALA A 41 -4.83 5.86 8.44
N ILE A 42 -3.65 5.24 8.48
CA ILE A 42 -2.73 5.35 9.62
C ILE A 42 -2.18 6.77 9.75
N SER A 43 -1.79 7.42 8.64
CA SER A 43 -1.28 8.80 8.68
C SER A 43 -2.31 9.78 9.21
N VAL A 44 -3.56 9.69 8.74
CA VAL A 44 -4.67 10.54 9.21
C VAL A 44 -4.96 10.27 10.69
N GLY A 45 -4.94 9.00 11.11
CA GLY A 45 -5.10 8.63 12.52
C GLY A 45 -4.00 9.22 13.41
N LEU A 46 -2.74 9.18 12.97
CA LEU A 46 -1.61 9.75 13.70
C LEU A 46 -1.66 11.28 13.77
N VAL A 47 -2.10 11.94 12.70
CA VAL A 47 -2.35 13.39 12.72
C VAL A 47 -3.47 13.73 13.71
N ALA A 48 -4.53 12.92 13.79
CA ALA A 48 -5.60 13.12 14.77
C ALA A 48 -5.08 12.97 16.21
N VAL A 49 -4.22 11.98 16.48
CA VAL A 49 -3.57 11.80 17.78
C VAL A 49 -2.80 13.06 18.19
N GLY A 50 -1.99 13.62 17.29
CA GLY A 50 -1.20 14.82 17.60
C GLY A 50 -1.98 16.15 17.70
N LEU A 51 -3.25 16.20 17.26
CA LEU A 51 -4.06 17.43 17.23
C LEU A 51 -5.25 17.44 18.18
N ILE A 52 -5.76 16.28 18.57
CA ILE A 52 -7.03 16.15 19.27
C ILE A 52 -6.78 15.51 20.61
N GLU A 53 -7.10 16.20 21.71
CA GLU A 53 -6.92 15.66 23.07
C GLU A 53 -7.97 14.60 23.45
N ASP A 54 -9.15 14.63 22.82
CA ASP A 54 -10.21 13.65 23.07
C ASP A 54 -9.95 12.31 22.36
N ASN A 55 -9.62 11.29 23.16
CA ASN A 55 -9.44 9.91 22.72
C ASN A 55 -10.62 9.35 21.92
N THR A 56 -11.86 9.75 22.24
CA THR A 56 -13.03 9.24 21.55
C THR A 56 -13.02 9.70 20.10
N THR A 57 -12.78 10.99 19.88
CA THR A 57 -12.67 11.58 18.55
C THR A 57 -11.46 11.03 17.78
N GLN A 58 -10.31 10.84 18.44
CA GLN A 58 -9.14 10.18 17.81
C GLN A 58 -9.50 8.78 17.29
N LEU A 59 -10.15 7.94 18.11
CA LEU A 59 -10.56 6.58 17.73
C LEU A 59 -11.61 6.58 16.62
N ILE A 60 -12.54 7.54 16.62
CA ILE A 60 -13.53 7.69 15.55
C ILE A 60 -12.84 8.02 14.22
N ILE A 61 -11.87 8.94 14.21
CA ILE A 61 -11.14 9.32 13.00
C ILE A 61 -10.29 8.15 12.50
N LEU A 62 -9.58 7.47 13.41
CA LEU A 62 -8.82 6.26 13.07
C LEU A 62 -9.74 5.17 12.52
N GLY A 63 -10.89 4.94 13.15
CA GLY A 63 -11.90 3.98 12.73
C GLY A 63 -12.51 4.31 11.36
N ALA A 64 -12.82 5.59 11.12
CA ALA A 64 -13.33 6.06 9.83
C ALA A 64 -12.27 5.93 8.71
N GLY A 65 -11.02 6.26 9.00
CA GLY A 65 -9.90 6.03 8.09
C GLY A 65 -9.68 4.53 7.83
N GLY A 66 -9.74 3.72 8.89
CA GLY A 66 -9.61 2.26 8.82
C GLY A 66 -10.77 1.59 8.08
N ALA A 67 -11.98 2.16 8.08
CA ALA A 67 -13.11 1.60 7.34
C ALA A 67 -12.86 1.51 5.83
N TRP A 68 -12.06 2.42 5.27
CA TRP A 68 -11.64 2.38 3.87
C TRP A 68 -10.74 1.18 3.53
N LEU A 69 -10.17 0.50 4.53
CA LEU A 69 -9.45 -0.75 4.31
C LEU A 69 -10.36 -1.87 3.83
N ILE A 70 -11.65 -1.85 4.17
CA ILE A 70 -12.60 -2.90 3.78
C ILE A 70 -12.73 -2.97 2.25
N PRO A 71 -13.10 -1.89 1.53
CA PRO A 71 -13.14 -1.94 0.06
C PRO A 71 -11.76 -2.17 -0.55
N ALA A 72 -10.68 -1.64 0.03
CA ALA A 72 -9.33 -1.86 -0.47
C ALA A 72 -8.89 -3.33 -0.37
N MET A 73 -9.23 -4.02 0.73
CA MET A 73 -9.02 -5.46 0.88
C MET A 73 -9.87 -6.27 -0.09
N ILE A 74 -11.12 -5.89 -0.31
CA ILE A 74 -11.98 -6.58 -1.29
C ILE A 74 -11.35 -6.49 -2.69
N VAL A 75 -10.90 -5.31 -3.11
CA VAL A 75 -10.20 -5.14 -4.39
C VAL A 75 -8.92 -5.97 -4.44
N TYR A 76 -8.12 -5.95 -3.38
CA TYR A 76 -6.90 -6.74 -3.30
C TYR A 76 -7.17 -8.24 -3.42
N LEU A 77 -8.07 -8.80 -2.59
CA LEU A 77 -8.37 -10.22 -2.57
C LEU A 77 -9.02 -10.73 -3.86
N THR A 78 -9.84 -9.90 -4.52
CA THR A 78 -10.53 -10.29 -5.76
C THR A 78 -9.69 -10.13 -7.01
N LYS A 79 -8.72 -9.20 -7.02
CA LYS A 79 -7.92 -8.88 -8.23
C LYS A 79 -6.45 -9.28 -8.14
N ALA A 80 -5.89 -9.47 -6.96
CA ALA A 80 -4.53 -10.00 -6.80
C ALA A 80 -4.52 -11.53 -6.97
N LEU A 81 -4.86 -12.02 -8.17
CA LEU A 81 -4.92 -13.46 -8.46
C LEU A 81 -3.54 -14.15 -8.51
N SER A 82 -2.44 -13.41 -8.40
CA SER A 82 -1.10 -13.99 -8.30
C SER A 82 -0.33 -13.39 -7.11
N TRP A 83 -0.21 -14.19 -6.04
CA TRP A 83 0.74 -13.93 -4.96
C TRP A 83 2.17 -14.06 -5.54
N SER A 84 2.71 -12.97 -6.07
CA SER A 84 4.13 -12.93 -6.40
C SER A 84 4.93 -12.90 -5.09
N ARG A 85 6.05 -13.65 -5.03
CA ARG A 85 6.99 -13.61 -3.89
C ARG A 85 7.35 -12.17 -3.46
N ARG A 86 7.40 -11.25 -4.42
CA ARG A 86 7.74 -9.85 -4.20
C ARG A 86 6.59 -9.06 -3.58
N SER A 87 5.35 -9.34 -3.95
CA SER A 87 4.16 -8.74 -3.31
C SER A 87 4.06 -9.14 -1.84
N THR A 88 4.33 -10.41 -1.54
CA THR A 88 4.40 -10.93 -0.17
C THR A 88 5.53 -10.25 0.60
N PHE A 89 6.74 -10.16 0.03
CA PHE A 89 7.85 -9.44 0.65
C PHE A 89 7.49 -7.98 0.96
N LEU A 90 6.89 -7.27 0.00
CA LEU A 90 6.52 -5.86 0.16
C LEU A 90 5.48 -5.67 1.27
N LEU A 91 4.48 -6.53 1.36
CA LEU A 91 3.53 -6.57 2.48
C LEU A 91 4.23 -6.83 3.82
N PHE A 92 5.05 -7.88 3.89
CA PHE A 92 5.78 -8.25 5.10
C PHE A 92 6.84 -7.23 5.53
N THR A 93 7.28 -6.34 4.64
CA THR A 93 8.22 -5.27 5.00
C THR A 93 7.45 -4.02 5.42
N TRP A 94 6.40 -3.65 4.67
CA TRP A 94 5.70 -2.39 4.87
C TRP A 94 4.72 -2.41 6.05
N LEU A 95 3.99 -3.51 6.26
CA LEU A 95 3.05 -3.63 7.38
C LEU A 95 3.75 -3.51 8.74
N PRO A 96 4.82 -4.27 9.03
CA PRO A 96 5.51 -4.14 10.31
C PRO A 96 6.16 -2.77 10.49
N LEU A 97 6.68 -2.17 9.42
CA LEU A 97 7.28 -0.84 9.50
C LEU A 97 6.23 0.24 9.85
N THR A 98 5.08 0.20 9.18
CA THR A 98 3.96 1.12 9.45
C THR A 98 3.41 0.91 10.87
N PHE A 99 3.31 -0.35 11.30
CA PHE A 99 2.86 -0.70 12.64
C PHE A 99 3.84 -0.23 13.72
N ALA A 100 5.16 -0.40 13.50
CA ALA A 100 6.19 0.10 14.40
C ALA A 100 6.15 1.63 14.50
N ALA A 101 6.03 2.34 13.37
CA ALA A 101 5.91 3.80 13.36
C ALA A 101 4.65 4.27 14.11
N TYR A 102 3.53 3.58 13.92
CA TYR A 102 2.30 3.84 14.64
C TYR A 102 2.45 3.65 16.17
N LEU A 103 3.04 2.52 16.59
CA LEU A 103 3.28 2.26 18.01
C LEU A 103 4.22 3.27 18.66
N VAL A 104 5.32 3.63 17.97
CA VAL A 104 6.26 4.63 18.47
C VAL A 104 5.57 5.98 18.67
N ALA A 105 4.72 6.39 17.72
CA ALA A 105 3.98 7.63 17.83
C ALA A 105 2.96 7.61 18.99
N LEU A 106 2.19 6.53 19.14
CA LEU A 106 1.27 6.38 20.28
C LEU A 106 1.98 6.39 21.63
N MET A 107 3.12 5.69 21.72
CA MET A 107 3.92 5.67 22.94
C MET A 107 4.45 7.07 23.24
N ALA A 108 4.99 7.76 22.25
CA ALA A 108 5.49 9.12 22.42
C ALA A 108 4.40 10.08 22.90
N ASP A 109 3.20 10.03 22.30
CA ASP A 109 2.08 10.86 22.74
C ASP A 109 1.57 10.48 24.15
N SER A 110 1.66 9.20 24.54
CA SER A 110 1.30 8.76 25.88
C SER A 110 2.27 9.26 26.97
N PHE A 111 3.54 9.48 26.62
CA PHE A 111 4.56 9.98 27.55
C PHE A 111 4.71 11.51 27.52
N ASP A 112 4.49 12.13 26.36
CA ASP A 112 4.59 13.58 26.12
C ASP A 112 3.45 14.02 25.19
N PRO A 113 2.24 14.26 25.75
CA PRO A 113 1.07 14.61 24.97
C PRO A 113 1.28 15.89 24.15
N GLY A 114 0.93 15.83 22.86
CA GLY A 114 1.13 16.96 21.95
C GLY A 114 2.57 17.11 21.44
N SER A 115 3.44 16.10 21.65
CA SER A 115 4.75 16.07 21.01
C SER A 115 4.62 16.08 19.49
N TRP A 116 5.67 16.50 18.80
CA TRP A 116 5.71 16.52 17.34
C TRP A 116 5.87 15.12 16.71
N VAL A 117 6.06 14.08 17.52
CA VAL A 117 6.39 12.72 17.07
C VAL A 117 5.28 12.06 16.23
N PRO A 118 3.98 12.17 16.57
CA PRO A 118 2.91 11.65 15.71
C PRO A 118 2.90 12.28 14.32
N PHE A 119 3.21 13.58 14.20
CA PHE A 119 3.33 14.25 12.89
C PHE A 119 4.54 13.76 12.09
N ALA A 120 5.67 13.52 12.77
CA ALA A 120 6.85 12.94 12.13
C ALA A 120 6.60 11.52 11.61
N ALA A 121 5.92 10.69 12.40
CA ALA A 121 5.53 9.35 12.00
C ALA A 121 4.51 9.38 10.84
N ALA A 122 3.52 10.26 10.90
CA ALA A 122 2.55 10.44 9.81
C ALA A 122 3.22 10.88 8.51
N SER A 123 4.11 11.88 8.56
CA SER A 123 4.83 12.35 7.38
C SER A 123 5.78 11.30 6.81
N PHE A 124 6.46 10.53 7.67
CA PHE A 124 7.27 9.38 7.24
C PHE A 124 6.44 8.35 6.47
N ILE A 125 5.29 7.94 7.02
CA ILE A 125 4.38 6.99 6.36
C ILE A 125 3.87 7.56 5.04
N TRP A 126 3.52 8.85 5.02
CA TRP A 126 3.00 9.54 3.83
C TRP A 126 4.02 9.62 2.69
N VAL A 127 5.30 9.84 3.01
CA VAL A 127 6.38 9.93 2.01
C VAL A 127 6.85 8.56 1.55
N ILE A 128 6.98 7.58 2.44
CA ILE A 128 7.52 6.27 2.06
C ILE A 128 6.47 5.36 1.40
N SER A 129 5.19 5.52 1.73
CA SER A 129 4.10 4.78 1.09
C SER A 129 4.12 4.83 -0.44
N PRO A 130 4.18 6.01 -1.11
CA PRO A 130 4.26 6.07 -2.55
C PRO A 130 5.57 5.48 -3.11
N ILE A 131 6.69 5.60 -2.39
CA ILE A 131 7.96 4.98 -2.79
C ILE A 131 7.82 3.45 -2.81
N MET A 132 7.24 2.88 -1.75
CA MET A 132 6.99 1.44 -1.66
C MET A 132 5.96 0.95 -2.68
N ALA A 133 4.92 1.75 -2.94
CA ALA A 133 3.97 1.49 -4.03
C ALA A 133 4.66 1.46 -5.40
N LEU A 134 5.54 2.42 -5.68
CA LEU A 134 6.33 2.48 -6.93
C LEU A 134 7.29 1.30 -7.06
N VAL A 135 7.90 0.83 -5.96
CA VAL A 135 8.69 -0.40 -5.94
C VAL A 135 7.83 -1.62 -6.29
N GLY A 136 6.56 -1.65 -5.86
CA GLY A 136 5.59 -2.68 -6.25
C GLY A 136 5.17 -2.61 -7.73
N LEU A 137 5.18 -1.41 -8.33
CA LEU A 137 4.87 -1.19 -9.75
C LEU A 137 6.04 -1.47 -10.70
N ARG A 138 7.30 -1.33 -10.24
CA ARG A 138 8.50 -1.70 -11.01
C ARG A 138 8.56 -3.23 -11.20
N ARG A 139 7.89 -3.70 -12.24
CA ARG A 139 7.94 -5.07 -12.76
C ARG A 139 9.09 -5.27 -13.73
#